data_AF-M1P0Z5-F1
#
_entry.id   AF-M1P0Z5-F1
#
_cell.length_a   1.000
_cell.length_b   1.000
_cell.length_c   1.000
_cell.angle_alpha   90.00
_cell.angle_beta   90.00
_cell.angle_gamma   90.00
#
_symmetry.space_group_name_H-M   'P 1'
#
loop_
_entity.id
_entity.type
_entity.pdbx_description
1 polymer ?
#
loop_
_entity_poly.entity_id
_entity_poly.type
_entity_poly.pdbx_seq_one_letter_code
_entity_poly.pdbx_strand_id
1 'polypeptide(L)'
;MAGKFLQTWHLSLEKKVPKILIKNSVTISVCFFMAIIWVEEATGMKDSPKETTWLLLIILGGATFCAMLFSKQAWCQYFCPLGRLMGIGASISLIEFRPDHSACRQCTTFACNRGTEMEPGCPVSLGAYKVTNNLECLVCGRCMHLCDHNSPQLNIRHPLSELIIRKGRLISCTLMIPFLMGSQLARLLDQNIFNLMENIQSACMNGWVCQMGLYAVPLFLGFSILYVVIIYGDLMFGVFNDEIMGRFSPMVPILLPLAFGGELVSRLNFTVRNFTDFLPTFGRQFGVKALESLTVAVPEWVYPAYGLAIMFVSELAGLYILDKFYEEEFEGVIAWWQYRFIQVGYFFLFGIYIYLMSTGWHIPSLNVMLLFQ
;
A
#
# COMPACT_ATOMS: atom_id res chain seq x y z
N MET A 1 -15.19 4.39 12.32
CA MET A 1 -16.17 4.77 13.37
C MET A 1 -17.54 4.15 13.15
N ALA A 2 -18.11 4.21 11.93
CA ALA A 2 -19.46 3.69 11.62
C ALA A 2 -19.71 2.23 12.08
N GLY A 3 -18.78 1.30 11.81
CA GLY A 3 -18.96 -0.10 12.23
C GLY A 3 -18.99 -0.31 13.75
N LYS A 4 -18.23 0.48 14.53
CA LYS A 4 -18.26 0.41 16.01
C LYS A 4 -19.58 0.97 16.53
N PHE A 5 -20.06 2.06 15.94
CA PHE A 5 -21.35 2.66 16.27
C PHE A 5 -22.48 1.64 16.05
N LEU A 6 -22.54 0.98 14.88
CA LEU A 6 -23.57 -0.03 14.60
C LEU A 6 -23.51 -1.26 15.53
N GLN A 7 -22.31 -1.69 15.91
CA GLN A 7 -22.14 -2.79 16.89
C GLN A 7 -22.62 -2.39 18.29
N THR A 8 -22.40 -1.14 18.72
CA THR A 8 -22.91 -0.65 20.02
C THR A 8 -24.45 -0.63 20.07
N TRP A 9 -25.10 -0.39 18.93
CA TRP A 9 -26.57 -0.40 18.80
C TRP A 9 -27.17 -1.80 18.57
N HIS A 10 -26.40 -2.90 18.74
CA HIS A 10 -26.85 -4.29 18.61
C HIS A 10 -27.47 -4.65 17.24
N LEU A 11 -27.18 -3.88 16.19
CA LEU A 11 -27.69 -4.12 14.83
C LEU A 11 -26.82 -5.11 14.02
N SER A 12 -25.73 -5.61 14.60
CA SER A 12 -24.82 -6.55 13.94
C SER A 12 -25.13 -8.01 14.29
N LEU A 13 -25.10 -8.89 13.29
CA LEU A 13 -25.31 -10.34 13.41
C LEU A 13 -24.11 -11.10 14.00
N GLU A 14 -22.99 -10.40 14.24
CA GLU A 14 -21.73 -10.89 14.85
C GLU A 14 -21.19 -12.22 14.29
N LYS A 15 -21.51 -12.56 13.03
CA LYS A 15 -21.06 -13.83 12.45
C LYS A 15 -19.54 -13.84 12.31
N LYS A 16 -18.92 -15.01 12.54
CA LYS A 16 -17.52 -15.22 12.22
C LYS A 16 -17.35 -15.29 10.70
N VAL A 17 -16.29 -14.66 10.18
CA VAL A 17 -15.96 -14.74 8.76
C VAL A 17 -15.66 -16.22 8.40
N PRO A 18 -16.27 -16.77 7.34
CA PRO A 18 -16.02 -18.15 6.94
C PRO A 18 -14.57 -18.36 6.50
N LYS A 19 -14.01 -19.52 6.82
CA LYS A 19 -12.58 -19.86 6.59
C LYS A 19 -12.16 -19.72 5.13
N ILE A 20 -13.08 -19.97 4.18
CA ILE A 20 -12.83 -19.85 2.73
C ILE A 20 -12.49 -18.41 2.36
N LEU A 21 -13.23 -17.43 2.90
CA LEU A 21 -13.00 -16.01 2.63
C LEU A 21 -11.70 -15.52 3.27
N ILE A 22 -11.33 -16.05 4.45
CA ILE A 22 -10.04 -15.76 5.08
C ILE A 22 -8.89 -16.30 4.21
N LYS A 23 -9.00 -17.54 3.72
CA LYS A 23 -7.98 -18.17 2.87
C LYS A 23 -7.76 -17.41 1.55
N ASN A 24 -8.84 -16.93 0.94
CA ASN A 24 -8.80 -16.20 -0.34
C ASN A 24 -8.76 -14.67 -0.17
N SER A 25 -8.68 -14.15 1.07
CA SER A 25 -8.70 -12.71 1.38
C SER A 25 -7.66 -11.93 0.60
N VAL A 26 -6.50 -12.56 0.36
CA VAL A 26 -5.41 -12.01 -0.42
C VAL A 26 -5.85 -11.67 -1.84
N THR A 27 -6.34 -12.69 -2.54
CA THR A 27 -6.77 -12.60 -3.93
C THR A 27 -7.97 -11.68 -4.05
N ILE A 28 -8.93 -11.78 -3.12
CA ILE A 28 -10.11 -10.89 -3.09
C ILE A 28 -9.67 -9.43 -2.97
N SER A 29 -8.74 -9.12 -2.05
CA SER A 29 -8.23 -7.76 -1.88
C SER A 29 -7.50 -7.26 -3.13
N VAL A 30 -6.67 -8.09 -3.77
CA VAL A 30 -5.96 -7.71 -5.01
C VAL A 30 -6.94 -7.45 -6.15
N CYS A 31 -7.93 -8.34 -6.34
CA CYS A 31 -8.98 -8.16 -7.33
C CYS A 31 -9.80 -6.89 -7.10
N PHE A 32 -10.13 -6.60 -5.83
CA PHE A 32 -10.84 -5.37 -5.49
C PHE A 32 -9.98 -4.12 -5.72
N PHE A 33 -8.68 -4.19 -5.42
CA PHE A 33 -7.75 -3.10 -5.72
C PHE A 33 -7.64 -2.85 -7.24
N MET A 34 -7.51 -3.92 -8.02
CA MET A 34 -7.48 -3.88 -9.47
C MET A 34 -8.76 -3.29 -10.05
N ALA A 35 -9.93 -3.69 -9.53
CA ALA A 35 -11.21 -3.14 -9.96
C ALA A 35 -11.33 -1.63 -9.64
N ILE A 36 -10.89 -1.20 -8.45
CA ILE A 36 -10.92 0.22 -8.07
C ILE A 36 -10.03 1.04 -8.99
N ILE A 37 -8.75 0.66 -9.17
CA ILE A 37 -7.82 1.40 -10.03
C ILE A 37 -8.30 1.42 -11.47
N TRP A 38 -8.83 0.30 -11.96
CA TRP A 38 -9.37 0.22 -13.31
C TRP A 38 -10.58 1.15 -13.51
N VAL A 39 -11.51 1.19 -12.56
CA VAL A 39 -12.65 2.13 -12.60
C VAL A 39 -12.18 3.58 -12.49
N GLU A 40 -11.25 3.88 -11.59
CA GLU A 40 -10.70 5.23 -11.41
C GLU A 40 -10.09 5.79 -12.70
N GLU A 41 -9.22 5.02 -13.35
CA GLU A 41 -8.56 5.47 -14.58
C GLU A 41 -9.53 5.46 -15.78
N ALA A 42 -10.36 4.43 -15.94
CA ALA A 42 -11.26 4.34 -17.09
C ALA A 42 -12.41 5.35 -17.09
N THR A 43 -12.79 5.88 -15.91
CA THR A 43 -13.83 6.92 -15.80
C THR A 43 -13.27 8.33 -15.68
N GLY A 44 -11.94 8.51 -15.62
CA GLY A 44 -11.34 9.82 -15.38
C GLY A 44 -11.81 10.44 -14.05
N MET A 45 -12.04 9.60 -13.04
CA MET A 45 -12.70 10.00 -11.78
C MET A 45 -11.97 11.11 -11.01
N LYS A 46 -10.71 11.37 -11.34
CA LYS A 46 -9.89 12.44 -10.76
C LYS A 46 -10.43 13.83 -11.07
N ASP A 47 -11.15 13.99 -12.18
CA ASP A 47 -11.55 15.31 -12.68
C ASP A 47 -12.97 15.72 -12.26
N SER A 48 -13.78 14.78 -11.76
CA SER A 48 -15.17 15.06 -11.39
C SER A 48 -15.54 14.56 -9.98
N PRO A 49 -15.95 15.45 -9.07
CA PRO A 49 -16.29 15.11 -7.69
C PRO A 49 -17.47 14.14 -7.52
N LYS A 50 -18.37 14.06 -8.52
CA LYS A 50 -19.61 13.27 -8.42
C LYS A 50 -19.30 11.76 -8.47
N GLU A 51 -18.41 11.38 -9.36
CA GLU A 51 -17.95 10.01 -9.60
C GLU A 51 -17.15 9.52 -8.38
N THR A 52 -16.25 10.37 -7.86
CA THR A 52 -15.52 10.07 -6.63
C THR A 52 -16.47 9.85 -5.45
N THR A 53 -17.53 10.68 -5.35
CA THR A 53 -18.54 10.54 -4.30
C THR A 53 -19.26 9.20 -4.39
N TRP A 54 -19.68 8.78 -5.59
CA TRP A 54 -20.33 7.48 -5.78
C TRP A 54 -19.42 6.31 -5.42
N LEU A 55 -18.14 6.36 -5.82
CA LEU A 55 -17.15 5.34 -5.44
C LEU A 55 -17.02 5.25 -3.91
N LEU A 56 -16.86 6.39 -3.23
CA LEU A 56 -16.75 6.44 -1.77
C LEU A 56 -18.01 5.93 -1.08
N LEU A 57 -19.19 6.25 -1.60
CA LEU A 57 -20.47 5.74 -1.08
C LEU A 57 -20.58 4.22 -1.24
N ILE A 58 -20.14 3.65 -2.36
CA ILE A 58 -20.14 2.20 -2.59
C ILE A 58 -19.18 1.51 -1.62
N ILE A 59 -17.96 2.04 -1.45
CA ILE A 59 -16.97 1.47 -0.53
C ILE A 59 -17.46 1.58 0.92
N LEU A 60 -18.02 2.73 1.32
CA LEU A 60 -18.58 2.95 2.65
C LEU A 60 -19.79 2.04 2.89
N GLY A 61 -20.66 1.89 1.90
CA GLY A 61 -21.80 0.98 1.93
C GLY A 61 -21.36 -0.48 2.11
N GLY A 62 -20.36 -0.91 1.33
CA GLY A 62 -19.75 -2.24 1.46
C GLY A 62 -19.12 -2.48 2.83
N ALA A 63 -18.35 -1.51 3.33
CA ALA A 63 -17.75 -1.59 4.66
C ALA A 63 -18.82 -1.66 5.78
N THR A 64 -19.90 -0.89 5.64
CA THR A 64 -21.04 -0.85 6.57
C THR A 64 -21.80 -2.17 6.55
N PHE A 65 -22.09 -2.69 5.37
CA PHE A 65 -22.74 -3.98 5.18
C PHE A 65 -21.92 -5.12 5.79
N CYS A 66 -20.59 -5.14 5.57
CA CYS A 66 -19.71 -6.10 6.20
C CYS A 66 -19.66 -5.96 7.73
N ALA A 67 -19.73 -4.73 8.26
CA ALA A 67 -19.79 -4.49 9.71
C ALA A 67 -21.11 -4.94 10.36
N MET A 68 -22.22 -4.96 9.60
CA MET A 68 -23.50 -5.52 10.05
C MET A 68 -23.49 -7.05 10.06
N LEU A 69 -22.85 -7.69 9.08
CA LEU A 69 -22.81 -9.15 8.98
C LEU A 69 -21.76 -9.80 9.89
N PHE A 70 -20.54 -9.27 9.88
CA PHE A 70 -19.38 -9.89 10.50
C PHE A 70 -18.96 -9.17 11.78
N SER A 71 -18.44 -9.93 12.74
CA SER A 71 -17.87 -9.35 13.95
C SER A 71 -16.55 -8.60 13.66
N LYS A 72 -16.28 -7.58 14.48
CA LYS A 72 -15.02 -6.80 14.46
C LYS A 72 -14.75 -6.11 13.12
N GLN A 73 -13.52 -5.63 12.87
CA GLN A 73 -13.18 -4.88 11.65
C GLN A 73 -12.83 -5.81 10.47
N ALA A 74 -13.73 -6.76 10.16
CA ALA A 74 -13.51 -7.77 9.13
C ALA A 74 -13.27 -7.19 7.73
N TRP A 75 -13.95 -6.08 7.38
CA TRP A 75 -13.72 -5.36 6.12
C TRP A 75 -12.26 -4.94 5.99
N CYS A 76 -11.75 -4.21 6.97
CA CYS A 76 -10.38 -3.71 6.97
C CYS A 76 -9.33 -4.84 7.00
N GLN A 77 -9.66 -5.96 7.64
CA GLN A 77 -8.74 -7.09 7.80
C GLN A 77 -8.63 -7.98 6.55
N TYR A 78 -9.75 -8.28 5.88
CA TYR A 78 -9.79 -9.32 4.84
C TYR A 78 -10.17 -8.84 3.44
N PHE A 79 -10.90 -7.71 3.32
CA PHE A 79 -11.48 -7.28 2.05
C PHE A 79 -10.88 -5.97 1.53
N CYS A 80 -10.56 -5.05 2.44
CA CYS A 80 -10.12 -3.71 2.10
C CYS A 80 -8.70 -3.75 1.52
N PRO A 81 -8.51 -3.41 0.24
CA PRO A 81 -7.19 -3.40 -0.38
C PRO A 81 -6.27 -2.36 0.27
N LEU A 82 -6.82 -1.21 0.64
CA LEU A 82 -6.09 -0.16 1.35
C LEU A 82 -5.62 -0.65 2.73
N GLY A 83 -6.44 -1.40 3.47
CA GLY A 83 -6.03 -1.98 4.75
C GLY A 83 -4.83 -2.91 4.59
N ARG A 84 -4.85 -3.75 3.55
CA ARG A 84 -3.73 -4.64 3.20
C ARG A 84 -2.48 -3.85 2.81
N LEU A 85 -2.63 -2.85 1.95
CA LEU A 85 -1.53 -2.02 1.47
C LEU A 85 -0.87 -1.25 2.62
N MET A 86 -1.67 -0.68 3.53
CA MET A 86 -1.17 -0.02 4.73
C MET A 86 -0.45 -0.99 5.66
N GLY A 87 -0.94 -2.23 5.82
CA GLY A 87 -0.22 -3.27 6.57
C GLY A 87 1.13 -3.61 5.94
N ILE A 88 1.21 -3.68 4.61
CA ILE A 88 2.49 -3.87 3.91
C ILE A 88 3.41 -2.66 4.13
N GLY A 89 2.91 -1.43 4.03
CA GLY A 89 3.68 -0.23 4.35
C GLY A 89 4.12 -0.18 5.83
N ALA A 90 3.33 -0.72 6.75
CA ALA A 90 3.70 -0.82 8.16
C ALA A 90 4.91 -1.74 8.40
N SER A 91 5.26 -2.63 7.47
CA SER A 91 6.48 -3.43 7.58
C SER A 91 7.77 -2.60 7.47
N ILE A 92 7.73 -1.42 6.85
CA ILE A 92 8.86 -0.46 6.78
C ILE A 92 8.78 0.66 7.83
N SER A 93 7.91 0.51 8.84
CA SER A 93 7.76 1.52 9.90
C SER A 93 8.88 1.48 10.95
N LEU A 94 9.20 2.65 11.50
CA LEU A 94 10.17 2.85 12.58
C LEU A 94 9.66 2.39 13.95
N ILE A 95 8.34 2.30 14.11
CA ILE A 95 7.69 1.91 15.35
C ILE A 95 7.10 0.51 15.20
N GLU A 96 7.26 -0.33 16.21
CA GLU A 96 6.59 -1.61 16.25
C GLU A 96 5.99 -1.91 17.60
N PHE A 97 5.01 -2.79 17.56
CA PHE A 97 4.37 -3.30 18.74
C PHE A 97 4.82 -4.75 18.94
N ARG A 98 5.49 -5.04 20.06
CA ARG A 98 5.97 -6.40 20.36
C ARG A 98 5.59 -6.83 21.77
N PRO A 99 4.98 -8.01 21.91
CA PRO A 99 4.76 -8.62 23.21
C PRO A 99 6.04 -9.30 23.71
N ASP A 100 6.24 -9.30 25.02
CA ASP A 100 7.02 -10.35 25.65
C ASP A 100 6.23 -11.67 25.62
N HIS A 101 6.58 -12.55 24.68
CA HIS A 101 5.93 -13.84 24.54
C HIS A 101 6.05 -14.74 25.79
N SER A 102 7.07 -14.54 26.62
CA SER A 102 7.24 -15.31 27.86
C SER A 102 6.17 -14.95 28.89
N ALA A 103 5.95 -13.66 29.11
CA ALA A 103 4.85 -13.14 29.93
C ALA A 103 3.48 -13.50 29.34
N CYS A 104 3.32 -13.39 28.01
CA CYS A 104 2.06 -13.75 27.36
C CYS A 104 1.68 -15.24 27.51
N ARG A 105 2.64 -16.16 27.66
CA ARG A 105 2.38 -17.60 27.84
C ARG A 105 1.73 -17.93 29.18
N GLN A 106 1.93 -17.08 30.19
CA GLN A 106 1.37 -17.26 31.53
C GLN A 106 -0.03 -16.65 31.67
N CYS A 107 -0.48 -15.88 30.67
CA CYS A 107 -1.77 -15.20 30.70
C CYS A 107 -2.93 -16.18 30.46
N THR A 108 -3.93 -16.13 31.34
CA THR A 108 -5.16 -16.95 31.25
C THR A 108 -6.37 -16.16 30.77
N THR A 109 -6.39 -14.84 30.99
CA THR A 109 -7.53 -13.95 30.69
C THR A 109 -7.67 -13.65 29.20
N PHE A 110 -6.55 -13.46 28.50
CA PHE A 110 -6.50 -13.01 27.10
C PHE A 110 -7.39 -11.79 26.81
N ALA A 111 -7.50 -10.88 27.80
CA ALA A 111 -8.31 -9.67 27.72
C ALA A 111 -7.92 -8.78 26.52
N CYS A 112 -6.63 -8.75 26.15
CA CYS A 112 -6.14 -8.03 24.97
C CYS A 112 -6.80 -8.46 23.63
N ASN A 113 -7.30 -9.70 23.52
CA ASN A 113 -8.01 -10.18 22.31
C ASN A 113 -9.53 -10.18 22.48
N ARG A 114 -10.02 -10.69 23.62
CA ARG A 114 -11.45 -10.85 23.89
C ARG A 114 -12.13 -9.53 24.25
N GLY A 115 -11.42 -8.63 24.91
CA GLY A 115 -11.99 -7.47 25.58
C GLY A 115 -12.45 -7.80 26.99
N THR A 116 -12.82 -6.76 27.73
CA THR A 116 -13.47 -6.83 29.04
C THR A 116 -14.91 -6.33 28.91
N GLU A 117 -15.68 -6.37 29.99
CA GLU A 117 -17.05 -5.81 30.01
C GLU A 117 -17.06 -4.30 29.75
N MET A 118 -15.99 -3.60 30.11
CA MET A 118 -15.88 -2.14 29.96
C MET A 118 -15.24 -1.72 28.64
N GLU A 119 -14.31 -2.51 28.09
CA GLU A 119 -13.54 -2.10 26.92
C GLU A 119 -13.34 -3.22 25.89
N PRO A 120 -13.64 -2.97 24.60
CA PRO A 120 -13.50 -3.98 23.55
C PRO A 120 -12.03 -4.31 23.28
N GLY A 121 -11.76 -5.60 23.06
CA GLY A 121 -10.43 -6.11 22.75
C GLY A 121 -9.89 -5.67 21.38
N CYS A 122 -8.85 -6.37 20.92
CA CYS A 122 -8.19 -6.08 19.64
C CYS A 122 -9.19 -6.05 18.46
N PRO A 123 -9.22 -4.94 17.68
CA PRO A 123 -10.18 -4.73 16.59
C PRO A 123 -10.05 -5.72 15.42
N VAL A 124 -8.89 -6.39 15.29
CA VAL A 124 -8.58 -7.38 14.25
C VAL A 124 -8.42 -8.80 14.81
N SER A 125 -8.81 -9.02 16.07
CA SER A 125 -8.72 -10.33 16.76
C SER A 125 -7.34 -10.95 16.90
N LEU A 126 -6.28 -10.14 16.77
CA LEU A 126 -4.90 -10.61 16.92
C LEU A 126 -4.58 -10.75 18.41
N GLY A 127 -4.77 -9.67 19.18
CA GLY A 127 -4.31 -9.56 20.58
C GLY A 127 -2.78 -9.52 20.68
N ALA A 128 -2.23 -9.14 21.84
CA ALA A 128 -0.78 -9.07 22.05
C ALA A 128 -0.09 -10.39 21.69
N TYR A 129 -0.63 -11.51 22.16
CA TYR A 129 -0.06 -12.85 21.99
C TYR A 129 0.27 -13.25 20.54
N LYS A 130 -0.55 -12.84 19.55
CA LYS A 130 -0.34 -13.20 18.14
C LYS A 130 0.40 -12.14 17.32
N VAL A 131 0.74 -10.99 17.91
CA VAL A 131 1.50 -9.97 17.18
C VAL A 131 2.93 -10.46 16.96
N THR A 132 3.22 -10.85 15.73
CA THR A 132 4.58 -11.24 15.31
C THR A 132 5.13 -10.30 14.25
N ASN A 133 4.27 -9.52 13.60
CA ASN A 133 4.59 -8.69 12.44
C ASN A 133 3.67 -7.44 12.46
N ASN A 134 4.03 -6.42 11.69
CA ASN A 134 3.26 -5.17 11.63
C ASN A 134 2.19 -5.18 10.53
N LEU A 135 2.04 -6.27 9.77
CA LEU A 135 1.11 -6.30 8.64
C LEU A 135 -0.35 -6.38 9.05
N GLU A 136 -0.63 -7.10 10.14
CA GLU A 136 -1.99 -7.27 10.65
C GLU A 136 -2.28 -6.32 11.82
N CYS A 137 -1.25 -5.82 12.51
CA CYS A 137 -1.41 -4.97 13.68
C CYS A 137 -1.74 -3.53 13.29
N LEU A 138 -2.89 -3.01 13.75
CA LEU A 138 -3.27 -1.61 13.54
C LEU A 138 -2.57 -0.62 14.49
N VAL A 139 -1.65 -1.08 15.34
CA VAL A 139 -0.93 -0.28 16.34
C VAL A 139 -1.87 0.60 17.19
N CYS A 140 -3.05 0.07 17.53
CA CYS A 140 -4.11 0.83 18.22
C CYS A 140 -3.91 0.97 19.75
N GLY A 141 -2.89 0.33 20.33
CA GLY A 141 -2.55 0.43 21.75
C GLY A 141 -3.48 -0.28 22.75
N ARG A 142 -4.68 -0.76 22.36
CA ARG A 142 -5.63 -1.40 23.30
C ARG A 142 -5.06 -2.58 24.07
N CYS A 143 -4.18 -3.34 23.43
CA CYS A 143 -3.50 -4.46 24.06
C CYS A 143 -2.58 -4.03 25.21
N MET A 144 -2.06 -2.80 25.24
CA MET A 144 -1.30 -2.28 26.39
C MET A 144 -2.22 -2.05 27.58
N HIS A 145 -3.34 -1.36 27.36
CA HIS A 145 -4.30 -1.04 28.43
C HIS A 145 -4.98 -2.28 29.01
N LEU A 146 -5.25 -3.29 28.17
CA LEU A 146 -5.95 -4.51 28.57
C LEU A 146 -5.02 -5.65 29.02
N CYS A 147 -3.71 -5.43 29.16
CA CYS A 147 -2.78 -6.48 29.55
C CYS A 147 -2.50 -6.47 31.05
N ASP A 148 -2.95 -7.52 31.74
CA ASP A 148 -2.71 -7.71 33.18
C ASP A 148 -1.22 -7.91 33.53
N HIS A 149 -0.41 -8.32 32.55
CA HIS A 149 1.02 -8.64 32.74
C HIS A 149 1.97 -7.57 32.20
N ASN A 150 1.46 -6.43 31.71
CA ASN A 150 2.24 -5.36 31.09
C ASN A 150 3.28 -5.86 30.05
N SER A 151 2.91 -6.92 29.32
CA SER A 151 3.77 -7.61 28.35
C SER A 151 4.02 -6.83 27.05
N PRO A 152 2.99 -6.21 26.43
CA PRO A 152 3.20 -5.55 25.16
C PRO A 152 3.85 -4.17 25.29
N GLN A 153 4.86 -3.92 24.46
CA GLN A 153 5.64 -2.69 24.45
C GLN A 153 5.67 -2.06 23.04
N LEU A 154 5.77 -0.73 23.03
CA LEU A 154 6.04 0.05 21.82
C LEU A 154 7.54 0.25 21.70
N ASN A 155 8.13 -0.34 20.66
CA ASN A 155 9.57 -0.32 20.42
C ASN A 155 9.89 0.52 19.18
N ILE A 156 11.07 1.14 19.19
CA ILE A 156 11.67 1.75 18.00
C ILE A 156 12.59 0.70 17.37
N ARG A 157 12.51 0.54 16.05
CA ARG A 157 13.29 -0.43 15.29
C ARG A 157 13.84 0.18 14.02
N HIS A 158 14.80 -0.53 13.43
CA HIS A 158 15.23 -0.26 12.07
C HIS A 158 14.11 -0.60 11.07
N PRO A 159 13.77 0.29 10.11
CA PRO A 159 12.61 0.12 9.23
C PRO A 159 12.72 -1.13 8.33
N LEU A 160 13.94 -1.54 7.96
CA LEU A 160 14.16 -2.70 7.08
C LEU A 160 14.25 -4.04 7.83
N SER A 161 14.29 -4.03 9.17
CA SER A 161 14.52 -5.25 9.96
C SER A 161 13.44 -6.32 9.73
N GLU A 162 12.17 -5.92 9.61
CA GLU A 162 11.07 -6.86 9.38
C GLU A 162 11.15 -7.51 7.99
N LEU A 163 11.63 -6.79 6.99
CA LEU A 163 11.81 -7.31 5.64
C LEU A 163 12.91 -8.36 5.58
N ILE A 164 14.02 -8.10 6.29
CA ILE A 164 15.17 -9.00 6.36
C ILE A 164 14.78 -10.29 7.09
N ILE A 165 14.25 -10.18 8.31
CA ILE A 165 13.88 -11.34 9.16
C ILE A 165 12.80 -12.22 8.49
N ARG A 166 11.90 -11.63 7.69
CA ARG A 166 10.78 -12.37 7.08
C ARG A 166 11.08 -12.94 5.70
N LYS A 167 12.18 -12.53 5.04
CA LYS A 167 12.62 -13.07 3.73
C LYS A 167 11.50 -13.17 2.67
N GLY A 168 10.55 -12.25 2.69
CA GLY A 168 9.43 -12.28 1.74
C GLY A 168 8.38 -13.39 1.95
N ARG A 169 8.25 -13.97 3.15
CA ARG A 169 7.21 -14.96 3.52
C ARG A 169 5.75 -14.43 3.44
N LEU A 170 5.58 -13.21 2.96
CA LEU A 170 4.32 -12.47 3.03
C LEU A 170 3.58 -12.64 1.71
N ILE A 171 2.68 -13.63 1.66
CA ILE A 171 1.81 -13.90 0.50
C ILE A 171 1.05 -12.63 0.07
N SER A 172 0.75 -11.73 1.02
CA SER A 172 0.21 -10.39 0.75
C SER A 172 1.05 -9.58 -0.24
N CYS A 173 2.37 -9.59 -0.04
CA CYS A 173 3.30 -8.74 -0.74
C CYS A 173 3.62 -9.27 -2.14
N THR A 174 3.66 -10.60 -2.33
CA THR A 174 3.96 -11.22 -3.64
C THR A 174 2.96 -10.85 -4.74
N LEU A 175 1.70 -10.57 -4.41
CA LEU A 175 0.69 -10.12 -5.38
C LEU A 175 0.46 -8.61 -5.34
N MET A 176 0.48 -7.98 -4.16
CA MET A 176 0.20 -6.55 -4.04
C MET A 176 1.33 -5.67 -4.57
N ILE A 177 2.59 -6.06 -4.41
CA ILE A 177 3.74 -5.26 -4.89
C ILE A 177 3.84 -5.18 -6.41
N PRO A 178 3.79 -6.28 -7.17
CA PRO A 178 3.77 -6.16 -8.63
C PRO A 178 2.52 -5.43 -9.14
N PHE A 179 1.39 -5.53 -8.42
CA PHE A 179 0.20 -4.75 -8.76
C PHE A 179 0.38 -3.26 -8.50
N LEU A 180 0.91 -2.87 -7.33
CA LEU A 180 1.18 -1.49 -6.98
C LEU A 180 2.20 -0.86 -7.94
N MET A 181 3.31 -1.56 -8.20
CA MET A 181 4.34 -1.10 -9.13
C MET A 181 3.82 -1.10 -10.58
N GLY A 182 3.00 -2.07 -10.96
CA GLY A 182 2.40 -2.15 -12.29
C GLY A 182 1.43 -1.00 -12.53
N SER A 183 0.64 -0.62 -11.52
CA SER A 183 -0.23 0.55 -11.59
C SER A 183 0.55 1.87 -11.58
N GLN A 184 1.71 1.96 -10.91
CA GLN A 184 2.63 3.10 -11.07
C GLN A 184 3.05 3.25 -12.52
N LEU A 185 3.59 2.17 -13.10
CA LEU A 185 4.11 2.17 -14.45
C LEU A 185 3.00 2.48 -15.46
N ALA A 186 1.82 1.89 -15.31
CA ALA A 186 0.68 2.16 -16.19
C ALA A 186 0.30 3.66 -16.20
N ARG A 187 0.25 4.31 -15.03
CA ARG A 187 -0.06 5.74 -14.92
C ARG A 187 1.04 6.64 -15.50
N LEU A 188 2.30 6.29 -15.26
CA LEU A 188 3.43 7.04 -15.81
C LEU A 188 3.57 6.85 -17.33
N LEU A 189 3.21 5.66 -17.85
CA LEU A 189 3.19 5.39 -19.28
C LEU A 189 2.06 6.15 -19.97
N ASP A 190 0.87 6.22 -19.37
CA ASP A 190 -0.27 6.97 -19.91
C ASP A 190 0.08 8.45 -20.17
N GLN A 191 0.73 9.11 -19.21
CA GLN A 191 1.19 10.50 -19.37
C GLN A 191 2.17 10.69 -20.55
N ASN A 192 3.00 9.69 -20.84
CA ASN A 192 4.04 9.77 -21.87
C ASN A 192 3.57 9.24 -23.25
N ILE A 193 2.57 8.36 -23.27
CA ILE A 193 2.02 7.67 -24.46
C ILE A 193 0.66 8.29 -24.87
N PHE A 194 0.29 9.43 -24.29
CA PHE A 194 -0.95 10.17 -24.57
C PHE A 194 -1.26 10.30 -26.08
N ASN A 195 -0.24 10.59 -26.90
CA ASN A 195 -0.39 10.74 -28.35
C ASN A 195 -0.74 9.43 -29.10
N LEU A 196 -0.32 8.26 -28.60
CA LEU A 196 -0.66 6.96 -29.21
C LEU A 196 -2.05 6.51 -28.77
N MET A 197 -2.42 6.77 -27.51
CA MET A 197 -3.75 6.45 -26.98
C MET A 197 -4.83 7.32 -27.61
N GLU A 198 -4.59 8.61 -27.87
CA GLU A 198 -5.53 9.49 -28.59
C GLU A 198 -5.79 9.01 -30.02
N ASN A 199 -4.74 8.55 -30.73
CA ASN A 199 -4.86 7.97 -32.06
C ASN A 199 -5.68 6.66 -32.05
N ILE A 200 -5.46 5.78 -31.08
CA ILE A 200 -6.24 4.54 -30.93
C ILE A 200 -7.68 4.83 -30.49
N GLN A 201 -7.87 5.82 -29.62
CA GLN A 201 -9.20 6.26 -29.17
C GLN A 201 -10.01 6.87 -30.32
N SER A 202 -9.38 7.59 -31.25
CA SER A 202 -10.04 8.10 -32.46
C SER A 202 -10.46 6.99 -33.43
N ALA A 203 -9.74 5.86 -33.45
CA ALA A 203 -10.07 4.68 -34.24
C ALA A 203 -11.18 3.82 -33.60
N CYS A 204 -11.43 4.00 -32.30
CA CYS A 204 -12.41 3.25 -31.54
C CYS A 204 -13.67 4.11 -31.34
N MET A 205 -14.77 3.80 -32.02
CA MET A 205 -16.01 4.57 -31.92
C MET A 205 -16.47 4.72 -30.46
N ASN A 206 -16.31 5.92 -29.87
CA ASN A 206 -16.92 6.54 -28.66
C ASN A 206 -17.62 5.66 -27.59
N GLY A 207 -17.21 4.40 -27.44
CA GLY A 207 -17.82 3.44 -26.55
C GLY A 207 -17.03 3.41 -25.24
N TRP A 208 -17.73 3.56 -24.12
CA TRP A 208 -17.15 3.44 -22.78
C TRP A 208 -16.40 2.10 -22.61
N VAL A 209 -16.84 1.05 -23.32
CA VAL A 209 -16.21 -0.27 -23.37
C VAL A 209 -14.78 -0.23 -23.95
N CYS A 210 -14.51 0.63 -24.94
CA CYS A 210 -13.19 0.72 -25.54
C CYS A 210 -12.20 1.48 -24.64
N GLN A 211 -12.64 2.55 -23.98
CA GLN A 211 -11.84 3.25 -22.97
C GLN A 211 -11.48 2.31 -21.82
N MET A 212 -12.47 1.55 -21.33
CA MET A 212 -12.27 0.53 -20.29
C MET A 212 -11.27 -0.55 -20.70
N GLY A 213 -11.30 -1.01 -21.96
CA GLY A 213 -10.34 -1.98 -22.48
C GLY A 213 -8.93 -1.42 -22.64
N LEU A 214 -8.79 -0.16 -23.10
CA LEU A 214 -7.51 0.49 -23.38
C LEU A 214 -6.66 0.63 -22.12
N TYR A 215 -7.26 0.99 -20.98
CA TYR A 215 -6.55 1.11 -19.69
C TYR A 215 -6.30 -0.24 -18.99
N ALA A 216 -7.12 -1.27 -19.26
CA ALA A 216 -6.92 -2.60 -18.69
C ALA A 216 -5.63 -3.26 -19.19
N VAL A 217 -5.28 -3.05 -20.47
CA VAL A 217 -4.10 -3.64 -21.11
C VAL A 217 -2.78 -3.21 -20.46
N PRO A 218 -2.43 -1.92 -20.33
CA PRO A 218 -1.17 -1.50 -19.70
C PRO A 218 -1.11 -1.89 -18.23
N LEU A 219 -2.24 -1.86 -17.51
CA LEU A 219 -2.31 -2.30 -16.11
C LEU A 219 -2.00 -3.80 -15.97
N PHE A 220 -2.64 -4.65 -16.78
CA PHE A 220 -2.43 -6.09 -16.75
C PHE A 220 -1.03 -6.48 -17.25
N LEU A 221 -0.53 -5.79 -18.29
CA LEU A 221 0.81 -5.97 -18.81
C LEU A 221 1.87 -5.58 -17.77
N GLY A 222 1.72 -4.42 -17.13
CA GLY A 222 2.61 -3.97 -16.07
C GLY A 222 2.64 -4.93 -14.88
N PHE A 223 1.47 -5.39 -14.43
CA PHE A 223 1.38 -6.43 -13.40
C PHE A 223 2.09 -7.72 -13.82
N SER A 224 1.83 -8.21 -15.04
CA SER A 224 2.39 -9.46 -15.53
C SER A 224 3.92 -9.40 -15.67
N ILE A 225 4.46 -8.30 -16.22
CA ILE A 225 5.90 -8.09 -16.37
C ILE A 225 6.57 -8.12 -14.99
N LEU A 226 6.07 -7.34 -14.04
CA LEU A 226 6.66 -7.27 -12.70
C LEU A 226 6.52 -8.58 -11.92
N TYR A 227 5.40 -9.28 -12.09
CA TYR A 227 5.20 -10.59 -11.49
C TYR A 227 6.20 -11.62 -12.05
N VAL A 228 6.48 -11.58 -13.36
CA VAL A 228 7.52 -12.41 -13.98
C VAL A 228 8.92 -12.03 -13.47
N VAL A 229 9.22 -10.74 -13.29
CA VAL A 229 10.49 -10.27 -12.70
C VAL A 229 10.67 -10.83 -11.29
N ILE A 230 9.62 -10.83 -10.47
CA ILE A 230 9.66 -11.42 -9.11
C ILE A 230 9.92 -12.92 -9.19
N ILE A 231 9.18 -13.66 -10.03
CA ILE A 231 9.37 -15.11 -10.18
C ILE A 231 10.79 -15.45 -10.65
N TYR A 232 11.29 -14.73 -11.64
CA TYR A 232 12.62 -14.97 -12.20
C TYR A 232 13.72 -14.61 -11.20
N GLY A 233 13.57 -13.50 -10.46
CA GLY A 233 14.51 -13.15 -9.41
C GLY A 233 14.49 -14.17 -8.28
N ASP A 234 13.31 -14.62 -7.82
CA ASP A 234 13.19 -15.70 -6.83
C ASP A 234 13.85 -17.00 -7.33
N LEU A 235 13.79 -17.29 -8.64
CA LEU A 235 14.50 -18.41 -9.28
C LEU A 235 16.01 -18.30 -9.20
N MET A 236 16.53 -17.09 -9.31
CA MET A 236 17.95 -16.85 -9.16
C MET A 236 18.43 -16.98 -7.72
N PHE A 237 17.56 -16.83 -6.73
CA PHE A 237 17.88 -17.14 -5.33
C PHE A 237 17.94 -18.65 -5.04
N GLY A 238 17.31 -19.50 -5.86
CA GLY A 238 17.38 -20.96 -5.75
C GLY A 238 16.64 -21.58 -4.54
N VAL A 239 16.13 -20.76 -3.61
CA VAL A 239 15.41 -21.22 -2.40
C VAL A 239 13.97 -20.74 -2.43
N PHE A 240 13.05 -21.67 -2.69
CA PHE A 240 11.64 -21.35 -2.83
C PHE A 240 10.73 -22.00 -1.79
N ASN A 241 11.09 -23.17 -1.28
CA ASN A 241 10.25 -23.97 -0.40
C ASN A 241 11.11 -24.56 0.70
N ASP A 242 10.95 -24.07 1.93
CA ASP A 242 11.37 -24.80 3.11
C ASP A 242 10.19 -25.59 3.66
N GLU A 243 10.44 -26.84 4.05
CA GLU A 243 9.44 -27.76 4.61
C GLU A 243 8.80 -27.20 5.91
N ILE A 244 9.52 -26.33 6.62
CA ILE A 244 9.11 -25.71 7.88
C ILE A 244 8.47 -24.33 7.68
N MET A 245 8.88 -23.57 6.67
CA MET A 245 8.53 -22.15 6.53
C MET A 245 7.67 -21.81 5.31
N GLY A 246 7.46 -22.75 4.38
CA GLY A 246 6.62 -22.57 3.20
C GLY A 246 7.30 -21.83 2.04
N ARG A 247 6.50 -21.18 1.19
CA ARG A 247 7.00 -20.41 0.03
C ARG A 247 7.55 -19.05 0.45
N PHE A 248 8.78 -18.76 0.03
CA PHE A 248 9.41 -17.45 0.16
C PHE A 248 9.52 -16.75 -1.20
N SER A 249 9.58 -15.43 -1.17
CA SER A 249 9.75 -14.59 -2.35
C SER A 249 10.76 -13.49 -2.01
N PRO A 250 12.07 -13.81 -1.98
CA PRO A 250 13.12 -12.87 -1.58
C PRO A 250 13.19 -11.59 -2.43
N MET A 251 12.69 -11.61 -3.67
CA MET A 251 12.61 -10.40 -4.50
C MET A 251 11.64 -9.36 -3.94
N VAL A 252 10.57 -9.79 -3.29
CA VAL A 252 9.52 -8.89 -2.79
C VAL A 252 10.04 -7.88 -1.76
N PRO A 253 10.75 -8.27 -0.67
CA PRO A 253 11.31 -7.31 0.27
C PRO A 253 12.38 -6.40 -0.35
N ILE A 254 13.07 -6.83 -1.42
CA ILE A 254 14.05 -6.00 -2.15
C ILE A 254 13.34 -4.91 -2.97
N LEU A 255 12.25 -5.27 -3.66
CA LEU A 255 11.45 -4.34 -4.46
C LEU A 255 10.56 -3.42 -3.62
N LEU A 256 10.27 -3.80 -2.37
CA LEU A 256 9.31 -3.10 -1.53
C LEU A 256 9.65 -1.62 -1.28
N PRO A 257 10.90 -1.24 -0.90
CA PRO A 257 11.24 0.16 -0.66
C PRO A 257 11.11 1.02 -1.92
N LEU A 258 11.44 0.45 -3.09
CA LEU A 258 11.29 1.13 -4.38
C LEU A 258 9.81 1.33 -4.74
N ALA A 259 8.97 0.31 -4.54
CA ALA A 259 7.53 0.38 -4.79
C ALA A 259 6.85 1.48 -3.95
N PHE A 260 7.12 1.50 -2.64
CA PHE A 260 6.56 2.50 -1.73
C PHE A 260 7.21 3.88 -1.90
N GLY A 261 8.50 3.95 -2.22
CA GLY A 261 9.17 5.20 -2.57
C GLY A 261 8.53 5.87 -3.78
N GLY A 262 8.27 5.09 -4.84
CA GLY A 262 7.63 5.60 -6.05
C GLY A 262 6.21 6.12 -5.81
N GLU A 263 5.38 5.37 -5.08
CA GLU A 263 4.02 5.82 -4.71
C GLU A 263 4.08 7.06 -3.80
N LEU A 264 5.01 7.10 -2.83
CA LEU A 264 5.18 8.24 -1.93
C LEU A 264 5.56 9.51 -2.70
N VAL A 265 6.53 9.44 -3.61
CA VAL A 265 6.93 10.58 -4.44
C VAL A 265 5.77 11.08 -5.29
N SER A 266 5.02 10.17 -5.91
CA SER A 266 3.88 10.51 -6.76
C SER A 266 2.78 11.23 -5.99
N ARG A 267 2.43 10.73 -4.79
CA ARG A 267 1.42 11.35 -3.93
C ARG A 267 1.91 12.66 -3.30
N LEU A 268 3.16 12.70 -2.86
CA LEU A 268 3.75 13.89 -2.28
C LEU A 268 3.84 15.03 -3.30
N ASN A 269 4.17 14.75 -4.56
CA ASN A 269 4.16 15.76 -5.62
C ASN A 269 2.78 16.38 -5.84
N PHE A 270 1.74 15.54 -5.89
CA PHE A 270 0.37 16.04 -5.95
C PHE A 270 0.03 16.89 -4.71
N THR A 271 0.38 16.45 -3.51
CA THR A 271 0.08 17.19 -2.27
C THR A 271 0.82 18.52 -2.21
N VAL A 272 2.12 18.56 -2.50
CA VAL A 272 2.94 19.79 -2.39
C VAL A 272 2.51 20.83 -3.42
N ARG A 273 2.18 20.43 -4.66
CA ARG A 273 1.66 21.35 -5.69
C ARG A 273 0.34 21.99 -5.26
N ASN A 274 -0.60 21.17 -4.78
CA ASN A 274 -1.93 21.64 -4.34
C ASN A 274 -1.93 22.26 -2.94
N PHE A 275 -0.86 22.11 -2.16
CA PHE A 275 -0.75 22.72 -0.82
C PHE A 275 -0.81 24.24 -0.88
N THR A 276 -0.31 24.81 -1.98
CA THR A 276 -0.32 26.25 -2.24
C THR A 276 -1.75 26.82 -2.30
N ASP A 277 -2.70 26.04 -2.82
CA ASP A 277 -4.13 26.38 -2.94
C ASP A 277 -4.96 26.00 -1.70
N PHE A 278 -4.38 25.24 -0.76
CA PHE A 278 -5.08 24.76 0.43
C PHE A 278 -5.52 25.91 1.35
N LEU A 279 -4.61 26.84 1.66
CA LEU A 279 -4.89 27.96 2.57
C LEU A 279 -5.94 28.93 1.99
N PRO A 280 -5.84 29.36 0.71
CA PRO A 280 -6.88 30.18 0.09
C PRO A 280 -8.24 29.48 0.03
N THR A 281 -8.27 28.18 -0.25
CA THR A 281 -9.52 27.40 -0.29
C THR A 281 -10.15 27.27 1.11
N PHE A 282 -9.34 27.04 2.13
CA PHE A 282 -9.78 27.04 3.53
C PHE A 282 -10.30 28.42 3.95
N GLY A 283 -9.63 29.50 3.56
CA GLY A 283 -10.07 30.88 3.76
C GLY A 283 -11.45 31.16 3.16
N ARG A 284 -11.66 30.77 1.90
CA ARG A 284 -12.95 30.88 1.20
C ARG A 284 -14.07 30.10 1.89
N GLN A 285 -13.77 28.90 2.39
CA GLN A 285 -14.77 28.01 3.00
C GLN A 285 -15.23 28.47 4.40
N PHE A 286 -14.37 29.17 5.14
CA PHE A 286 -14.68 29.72 6.46
C PHE A 286 -14.89 31.25 6.46
N GLY A 287 -14.83 31.91 5.30
CA GLY A 287 -15.03 33.36 5.15
C GLY A 287 -13.91 34.22 5.74
N VAL A 288 -12.70 33.67 5.90
CA VAL A 288 -11.56 34.38 6.51
C VAL A 288 -10.67 34.99 5.42
N LYS A 289 -10.94 36.26 5.08
CA LYS A 289 -10.22 37.02 4.04
C LYS A 289 -8.69 37.07 4.21
N ALA A 290 -8.19 37.00 5.44
CA ALA A 290 -6.74 37.00 5.71
C ALA A 290 -6.03 35.75 5.19
N LEU A 291 -6.72 34.60 5.13
CA LEU A 291 -6.17 33.35 4.60
C LEU A 291 -6.21 33.28 3.07
N GLU A 292 -7.10 34.05 2.43
CA GLU A 292 -7.22 34.12 0.98
C GLU A 292 -5.97 34.72 0.32
N SER A 293 -5.31 35.67 1.00
CA SER A 293 -4.09 36.31 0.51
C SER A 293 -2.80 35.55 0.78
N LEU A 294 -2.84 34.45 1.54
CA LEU A 294 -1.63 33.70 1.91
C LEU A 294 -1.35 32.61 0.86
N THR A 295 -0.64 32.97 -0.21
CA THR A 295 -0.11 32.01 -1.17
C THR A 295 1.34 31.69 -0.86
N VAL A 296 1.63 30.44 -0.50
CA VAL A 296 3.01 29.97 -0.31
C VAL A 296 3.46 29.38 -1.64
N ALA A 297 4.31 30.10 -2.38
CA ALA A 297 4.90 29.57 -3.61
C ALA A 297 6.08 28.65 -3.26
N VAL A 298 5.99 27.38 -3.66
CA VAL A 298 7.09 26.42 -3.55
C VAL A 298 7.98 26.54 -4.79
N PRO A 299 9.30 26.74 -4.66
CA PRO A 299 10.20 26.82 -5.81
C PRO A 299 10.18 25.54 -6.67
N GLU A 300 10.22 25.68 -7.99
CA GLU A 300 10.13 24.56 -8.94
C GLU A 300 11.23 23.49 -8.78
N TRP A 301 12.41 23.87 -8.29
CA TRP A 301 13.50 22.92 -8.06
C TRP A 301 13.26 21.99 -6.86
N VAL A 302 12.38 22.39 -5.93
CA VAL A 302 12.09 21.61 -4.72
C VAL A 302 11.42 20.30 -5.08
N TYR A 303 10.55 20.31 -6.11
CA TYR A 303 9.91 19.11 -6.59
C TYR A 303 10.94 18.01 -6.91
N PRO A 304 11.75 18.12 -7.99
CA PRO A 304 12.68 17.05 -8.37
C PRO A 304 13.69 16.73 -7.27
N ALA A 305 14.07 17.71 -6.44
CA ALA A 305 15.01 17.50 -5.35
C ALA A 305 14.51 16.49 -4.30
N TYR A 306 13.30 16.67 -3.74
CA TYR A 306 12.81 15.69 -2.77
C TYR A 306 12.46 14.34 -3.43
N GLY A 307 12.01 14.35 -4.69
CA GLY A 307 11.71 13.13 -5.42
C GLY A 307 12.91 12.23 -5.58
N LEU A 308 13.99 12.80 -6.10
CA LEU A 308 15.26 12.11 -6.27
C LEU A 308 15.83 11.66 -4.92
N ALA A 309 15.71 12.48 -3.88
CA ALA A 309 16.15 12.10 -2.53
C ALA A 309 15.39 10.87 -2.00
N ILE A 310 14.05 10.85 -2.09
CA ILE A 310 13.25 9.70 -1.65
C ILE A 310 13.55 8.46 -2.49
N MET A 311 13.61 8.60 -3.81
CA MET A 311 13.92 7.48 -4.70
C MET A 311 15.31 6.91 -4.42
N PHE A 312 16.32 7.76 -4.19
CA PHE A 312 17.67 7.33 -3.86
C PHE A 312 17.74 6.59 -2.51
N VAL A 313 17.03 7.08 -1.49
CA VAL A 313 16.91 6.37 -0.20
C VAL A 313 16.24 5.01 -0.38
N SER A 314 15.19 4.94 -1.20
CA SER A 314 14.51 3.69 -1.52
C SER A 314 15.41 2.69 -2.24
N GLU A 315 16.24 3.14 -3.18
CA GLU A 315 17.22 2.30 -3.88
C GLU A 315 18.27 1.75 -2.92
N LEU A 316 18.86 2.61 -2.09
CA LEU A 316 19.84 2.18 -1.08
C LEU A 316 19.24 1.17 -0.09
N ALA A 317 17.97 1.35 0.29
CA ALA A 317 17.27 0.41 1.16
C ALA A 317 17.09 -0.97 0.52
N GLY A 318 16.75 -1.04 -0.77
CA GLY A 318 16.61 -2.32 -1.48
C GLY A 318 17.96 -3.01 -1.70
N LEU A 319 19.00 -2.26 -2.07
CA LEU A 319 20.37 -2.77 -2.19
C LEU A 319 20.90 -3.30 -0.86
N TYR A 320 20.66 -2.58 0.24
CA TYR A 320 21.03 -3.04 1.58
C TYR A 320 20.37 -4.38 1.95
N ILE A 321 19.10 -4.57 1.58
CA ILE A 321 18.40 -5.86 1.80
C ILE A 321 19.01 -6.96 0.94
N LEU A 322 19.31 -6.66 -0.33
CA LEU A 322 19.95 -7.61 -1.25
C LEU A 322 21.34 -8.04 -0.73
N ASP A 323 22.14 -7.09 -0.25
CA ASP A 323 23.47 -7.35 0.31
C ASP A 323 23.37 -8.21 1.58
N LYS A 324 22.43 -7.89 2.49
CA LYS A 324 22.16 -8.72 3.67
C LYS A 324 21.70 -10.13 3.34
N PHE A 325 20.90 -10.29 2.28
CA PHE A 325 20.51 -11.61 1.81
C PHE A 325 21.68 -12.40 1.24
N TYR A 326 22.60 -11.74 0.54
CA TYR A 326 23.78 -12.38 -0.01
C TYR A 326 24.79 -12.79 1.08
N GLU A 327 25.07 -11.91 2.04
CA GLU A 327 26.11 -12.11 3.05
C GLU A 327 25.68 -13.00 4.22
N GLU A 328 24.45 -12.88 4.70
CA GLU A 328 24.02 -13.53 5.95
C GLU A 328 23.01 -14.65 5.70
N GLU A 329 21.91 -14.34 5.01
CA GLU A 329 20.73 -15.21 5.03
C GLU A 329 20.75 -16.34 3.99
N PHE A 330 21.51 -16.17 2.91
CA PHE A 330 21.68 -17.14 1.82
C PHE A 330 23.16 -17.37 1.48
N GLU A 331 24.04 -17.25 2.50
CA GLU A 331 25.48 -17.46 2.35
C GLU A 331 25.77 -18.82 1.69
N GLY A 332 26.56 -18.80 0.61
CA GLY A 332 26.93 -20.01 -0.14
C GLY A 332 25.86 -20.60 -1.05
N VAL A 333 24.63 -20.09 -1.04
CA VAL A 333 23.55 -20.53 -1.95
C VAL A 333 23.55 -19.73 -3.25
N ILE A 334 23.76 -18.42 -3.16
CA ILE A 334 23.74 -17.51 -4.31
C ILE A 334 25.14 -17.37 -4.89
N ALA A 335 25.31 -17.69 -6.17
CA ALA A 335 26.55 -17.44 -6.87
C ALA A 335 26.75 -15.93 -7.09
N TRP A 336 28.00 -15.46 -7.06
CA TRP A 336 28.32 -14.04 -7.25
C TRP A 336 27.71 -13.43 -8.54
N TRP A 337 27.65 -14.21 -9.62
CA TRP A 337 27.03 -13.74 -10.87
C TRP A 337 25.52 -13.51 -10.74
N GLN A 338 24.81 -14.34 -9.97
CA GLN A 338 23.36 -14.20 -9.72
C GLN A 338 23.09 -12.95 -8.90
N TYR A 339 23.87 -12.74 -7.84
CA TYR A 339 23.82 -11.52 -7.03
C TYR A 339 24.03 -10.27 -7.89
N ARG A 340 25.08 -10.23 -8.72
CA ARG A 340 25.35 -9.09 -9.62
C ARG A 340 24.26 -8.90 -10.67
N PHE A 341 23.68 -9.97 -11.19
CA PHE A 341 22.57 -9.89 -12.14
C PHE A 341 21.33 -9.26 -11.50
N ILE A 342 20.96 -9.69 -10.29
CA ILE A 342 19.82 -9.12 -9.55
C ILE A 342 20.09 -7.65 -9.23
N GLN A 343 21.32 -7.31 -8.81
CA GLN A 343 21.71 -5.94 -8.52
C GLN A 343 21.59 -5.03 -9.77
N VAL A 344 22.10 -5.47 -10.92
CA VAL A 344 21.98 -4.72 -12.18
C VAL A 344 20.52 -4.59 -12.63
N GLY A 345 19.72 -5.65 -12.50
CA GLY A 345 18.30 -5.61 -12.81
C GLY A 345 17.52 -4.64 -11.92
N TYR A 346 17.87 -4.57 -10.63
CA TYR A 346 17.30 -3.62 -9.68
C TYR A 346 17.65 -2.17 -10.03
N PHE A 347 18.94 -1.89 -10.29
CA PHE A 347 19.39 -0.57 -10.77
C PHE A 347 18.73 -0.16 -12.09
N PHE A 348 18.53 -1.11 -13.01
CA PHE A 348 17.83 -0.85 -14.26
C PHE A 348 16.36 -0.46 -14.02
N LEU A 349 15.67 -1.17 -13.13
CA LEU A 349 14.30 -0.83 -12.75
C LEU A 349 14.21 0.55 -12.10
N PHE A 350 15.16 0.89 -11.23
CA PHE A 350 15.30 2.23 -10.66
C PHE A 350 15.50 3.32 -11.72
N GLY A 351 16.38 3.06 -12.70
CA GLY A 351 16.58 3.94 -13.85
C GLY A 351 15.31 4.18 -14.66
N ILE A 352 14.51 3.12 -14.91
CA ILE A 352 13.19 3.24 -15.55
C ILE A 352 12.26 4.12 -14.71
N TYR A 353 12.20 3.90 -13.39
CA TYR A 353 11.36 4.70 -12.50
C TYR A 353 11.76 6.17 -12.51
N ILE A 354 13.06 6.50 -12.39
CA ILE A 354 13.53 7.89 -12.44
C ILE A 354 13.24 8.52 -13.80
N TYR A 355 13.48 7.80 -14.90
CA TYR A 355 13.21 8.31 -16.25
C TYR A 355 11.73 8.65 -16.42
N LEU A 356 10.85 7.68 -16.17
CA LEU A 356 9.40 7.84 -16.30
C LEU A 356 8.85 8.89 -15.35
N MET A 357 9.42 8.99 -14.15
CA MET A 357 9.11 10.06 -13.23
C MET A 357 9.54 11.39 -13.83
N SER A 358 10.82 11.61 -14.12
CA SER A 358 11.36 12.90 -14.58
C SER A 358 10.58 13.55 -15.73
N THR A 359 10.03 12.76 -16.66
CA THR A 359 9.20 13.29 -17.75
C THR A 359 7.84 13.81 -17.26
N GLY A 360 7.24 13.19 -16.24
CA GLY A 360 6.02 13.68 -15.58
C GLY A 360 6.23 14.90 -14.67
N TRP A 361 7.47 15.24 -14.29
CA TRP A 361 7.75 16.38 -13.41
C TRP A 361 7.62 17.71 -14.16
N HIS A 362 7.89 17.67 -15.46
CA HIS A 362 7.90 18.82 -16.35
C HIS A 362 6.51 19.25 -16.86
N ILE A 363 5.42 18.60 -16.47
CA ILE A 363 4.08 19.01 -16.90
C ILE A 363 3.69 20.28 -16.10
N PRO A 364 3.60 21.45 -16.76
CA PRO A 364 3.06 22.65 -16.16
C PRO A 364 1.58 22.42 -15.88
N SER A 365 1.09 23.00 -14.81
CA SER A 365 -0.33 23.18 -14.50
C SER A 365 -1.15 23.64 -15.72
N LEU A 366 -1.64 22.71 -16.56
CA LEU A 366 -2.72 23.01 -17.49
C LEU A 366 -4.03 22.57 -16.85
N ASN A 367 -4.84 23.58 -16.53
CA ASN A 367 -6.28 23.53 -16.30
C ASN A 367 -6.83 23.20 -14.90
N VAL A 368 -6.14 23.53 -13.80
CA VAL A 368 -6.85 23.72 -12.51
C VAL A 368 -7.55 25.11 -12.45
N MET A 369 -7.14 26.06 -13.29
CA MET A 369 -7.72 27.42 -13.32
C MET A 369 -9.12 27.51 -13.96
N LEU A 370 -9.58 26.47 -14.67
CA LEU A 370 -10.94 26.41 -15.25
C LEU A 370 -11.96 25.70 -14.35
N LEU A 371 -11.56 25.20 -13.16
CA LEU A 371 -12.45 24.49 -12.23
C LEU A 371 -13.13 25.40 -11.18
N PHE A 372 -12.90 26.72 -11.25
CA PHE A 372 -13.54 27.72 -10.37
C PHE A 372 -14.11 28.93 -11.13
N GLN A 373 -14.60 28.72 -12.35
CA GLN A 373 -15.61 29.55 -13.01
C GLN A 373 -16.80 28.66 -13.37
#